data_AF-A0A9X4KJQ3-F1
#
_entry.id   AF-A0A9X4KJQ3-F1
#
_cell.length_a   1.000
_cell.length_b   1.000
_cell.length_c   1.000
_cell.angle_alpha   90.00
_cell.angle_beta   90.00
_cell.angle_gamma   90.00
#
_symmetry.space_group_name_H-M   'P 1'
#
loop_
_entity.id
_entity.type
_entity.pdbx_description
1 polymer ?
#
loop_
_entity_poly.entity_id
_entity_poly.type
_entity_poly.pdbx_seq_one_letter_code
_entity_poly.pdbx_strand_id
1 'polypeptide(L)'
;MVHAAGTTKFTVANNGIYKVSYSVSLTGGIGAQIAVARNGIVDSGTPIGVINAAGNFSGVALLSLSAGDFLTLRNNSLTVLTLVLAPSVGAQFTIEQID
;
A
#
# COMPACT_ATOMS: atom_id res chain seq x y z
N MET A 1 1.91 21.86 -3.96
CA MET A 1 1.88 20.70 -4.87
C MET A 1 1.15 19.58 -4.14
N VAL A 2 0.04 19.09 -4.71
CA VAL A 2 -0.80 18.05 -4.11
C VAL A 2 -0.32 16.69 -4.61
N HIS A 3 -0.22 15.70 -3.72
CA HIS A 3 0.14 14.34 -4.09
C HIS A 3 -0.92 13.75 -5.02
N ALA A 4 -0.52 13.27 -6.21
CA ALA A 4 -1.35 12.45 -7.07
C ALA A 4 -1.18 10.97 -6.69
N ALA A 5 -2.27 10.26 -6.40
CA ALA A 5 -2.21 8.84 -6.10
C ALA A 5 -1.61 8.06 -7.27
N GLY A 6 -0.73 7.09 -6.96
CA GLY A 6 -0.18 6.19 -7.97
C GLY A 6 -1.29 5.44 -8.71
N THR A 7 -1.12 5.24 -10.02
CA THR A 7 -2.11 4.61 -10.90
C THR A 7 -1.95 3.10 -11.02
N THR A 8 -0.94 2.51 -10.37
CA THR A 8 -0.72 1.07 -10.35
C THR A 8 -1.90 0.37 -9.67
N LYS A 9 -2.60 -0.46 -10.45
CA LYS A 9 -3.76 -1.23 -10.01
C LYS A 9 -3.45 -2.70 -10.18
N PHE A 10 -3.72 -3.48 -9.14
CA PHE A 10 -3.85 -4.93 -9.28
C PHE A 10 -5.33 -5.26 -9.40
N THR A 11 -5.71 -5.95 -10.47
CA THR A 11 -7.09 -6.42 -10.66
C THR A 11 -7.20 -7.87 -10.24
N VAL A 12 -8.16 -8.15 -9.36
CA VAL A 12 -8.47 -9.48 -8.86
C VAL A 12 -9.19 -10.27 -9.95
N ALA A 13 -8.65 -11.42 -10.34
CA ALA A 13 -9.22 -12.25 -11.40
C ALA A 13 -10.32 -13.19 -10.89
N ASN A 14 -10.20 -13.69 -9.66
CA ASN A 14 -11.08 -14.70 -9.08
C ASN A 14 -11.61 -14.24 -7.71
N ASN A 15 -12.77 -14.75 -7.32
CA ASN A 15 -13.19 -14.63 -5.93
C ASN A 15 -12.28 -15.49 -5.06
N GLY A 16 -11.93 -14.99 -3.87
CA GLY A 16 -11.10 -15.76 -2.95
C GLY A 16 -10.58 -14.95 -1.78
N ILE A 17 -9.76 -15.61 -0.96
CA ILE A 17 -9.02 -14.95 0.12
C ILE A 17 -7.61 -14.66 -0.39
N TYR A 18 -7.20 -13.40 -0.24
CA TYR A 18 -5.90 -12.93 -0.69
C TYR A 18 -5.07 -12.47 0.51
N LYS A 19 -3.84 -12.94 0.56
CA LYS A 19 -2.79 -12.38 1.41
C LYS A 19 -2.13 -11.22 0.68
N VAL A 20 -2.32 -10.03 1.22
CA VAL A 20 -1.76 -8.80 0.69
C VAL A 20 -0.62 -8.36 1.60
N SER A 21 0.60 -8.35 1.07
CA SER A 21 1.80 -7.89 1.78
C SER A 21 2.36 -6.67 1.08
N TYR A 22 2.69 -5.63 1.83
CA TYR A 22 3.28 -4.42 1.28
C TYR A 22 4.43 -3.94 2.15
N SER A 23 5.42 -3.31 1.51
CA SER A 23 6.49 -2.61 2.21
C SER A 23 6.83 -1.33 1.47
N VAL A 24 7.17 -0.28 2.22
CA VAL A 24 7.58 1.01 1.69
C VAL A 24 8.83 1.45 2.45
N SER A 25 9.89 1.74 1.71
CA SER A 25 11.15 2.24 2.26
C SER A 25 11.23 3.74 2.05
N LEU A 26 11.41 4.48 3.13
CA LEU A 26 11.32 5.94 3.16
C LEU A 26 12.64 6.58 3.60
N THR A 27 12.91 7.78 3.10
CA THR A 27 13.92 8.73 3.60
C THR A 27 13.30 9.97 4.26
N GLY A 28 11.99 10.20 4.06
CA GLY A 28 11.21 11.26 4.69
C GLY A 28 9.71 10.94 4.68
N GLY A 29 8.97 11.41 5.70
CA GLY A 29 7.50 11.27 5.72
C GLY A 29 6.82 11.18 7.09
N ILE A 30 7.43 11.67 8.18
CA ILE A 30 6.81 11.64 9.52
C ILE A 30 5.40 12.24 9.47
N GLY A 31 4.41 11.50 9.96
CA GLY A 31 3.01 11.90 9.94
C GLY A 31 2.27 11.52 8.66
N ALA A 32 2.91 10.80 7.74
CA ALA A 32 2.22 10.14 6.65
C ALA A 32 1.57 8.81 7.08
N GLN A 33 0.70 8.28 6.24
CA GLN A 33 0.05 6.99 6.46
C GLN A 33 0.06 6.19 5.17
N ILE A 34 0.52 4.95 5.22
CA ILE A 34 0.45 4.01 4.10
C ILE A 34 -0.78 3.12 4.31
N ALA A 35 -1.56 2.87 3.28
CA ALA A 35 -2.68 1.94 3.36
C ALA A 35 -2.93 1.23 2.03
N VAL A 36 -3.57 0.06 2.11
CA VAL A 36 -4.13 -0.62 0.94
C VAL A 36 -5.56 -0.16 0.78
N ALA A 37 -5.96 0.00 -0.47
CA ALA A 37 -7.32 0.35 -0.78
C ALA A 37 -7.90 -0.53 -1.87
N ARG A 38 -9.15 -0.92 -1.62
CA ARG A 38 -9.98 -1.74 -2.49
C ARG A 38 -11.02 -0.85 -3.14
N ASN A 39 -11.07 -0.87 -4.46
CA ASN A 39 -12.03 -0.10 -5.25
C ASN A 39 -12.05 1.41 -4.92
N GLY A 40 -10.90 1.97 -4.53
CA GLY A 40 -10.81 3.38 -4.13
C GLY A 40 -10.97 3.63 -2.63
N ILE A 41 -11.45 2.67 -1.85
CA ILE A 41 -11.74 2.80 -0.41
C ILE A 41 -10.63 2.12 0.40
N VAL A 42 -10.13 2.79 1.44
CA VAL A 42 -9.09 2.23 2.32
C VAL A 42 -9.66 1.06 3.13
N ASP A 43 -8.91 -0.04 3.15
CA ASP A 43 -9.22 -1.17 4.00
C ASP A 43 -8.73 -0.89 5.42
N SER A 44 -9.64 -0.91 6.42
CA SER A 44 -9.38 -0.44 7.78
C SER A 44 -8.31 -1.23 8.54
N GLY A 45 -8.00 -2.46 8.11
CA GLY A 45 -6.96 -3.29 8.73
C GLY A 45 -5.55 -3.01 8.19
N THR A 46 -5.42 -2.11 7.21
CA THR A 46 -4.19 -1.87 6.47
C THR A 46 -3.49 -0.52 6.70
N PRO A 47 -4.02 0.48 7.44
CA PRO A 47 -3.27 1.70 7.69
C PRO A 47 -2.03 1.49 8.57
N ILE A 48 -0.88 2.00 8.13
CA ILE A 48 0.37 2.09 8.89
C ILE A 48 0.85 3.53 8.92
N GLY A 49 1.00 4.06 10.14
CA GLY A 49 1.54 5.40 10.36
C GLY A 49 3.06 5.42 10.22
N VAL A 50 3.57 6.42 9.51
CA VAL A 50 5.00 6.72 9.42
C VAL A 50 5.39 7.55 10.63
N ILE A 51 5.99 6.88 11.63
CA ILE A 51 6.40 7.49 12.90
C ILE A 51 7.85 7.98 12.92
N ASN A 52 8.66 7.59 11.93
CA ASN A 52 10.05 7.99 11.77
C ASN A 52 10.28 8.54 10.36
N ALA A 53 11.23 9.47 10.21
CA ALA A 53 11.50 10.10 8.91
C ALA A 53 12.00 9.10 7.87
N ALA A 54 12.89 8.19 8.28
CA ALA A 54 13.44 7.16 7.42
C ALA A 54 13.23 5.78 8.05
N GLY A 55 12.99 4.78 7.22
CA GLY A 55 12.76 3.42 7.67
C GLY A 55 12.01 2.58 6.64
N ASN A 56 11.83 1.30 6.95
CA ASN A 56 10.96 0.40 6.22
C ASN A 56 9.66 0.22 6.99
N PHE A 57 8.54 0.45 6.33
CA PHE A 57 7.20 0.30 6.87
C PHE A 57 6.50 -0.79 6.10
N SER A 58 6.11 -1.86 6.78
CA SER A 58 5.53 -3.04 6.15
C SER A 58 4.29 -3.53 6.87
N GLY A 59 3.37 -4.10 6.11
CA GLY A 59 2.12 -4.64 6.62
C GLY A 59 1.63 -5.84 5.81
N VAL A 60 0.77 -6.62 6.46
CA VAL A 60 0.14 -7.80 5.88
C VAL A 60 -1.33 -7.80 6.27
N ALA A 61 -2.21 -8.10 5.32
CA ALA A 61 -3.63 -8.26 5.56
C ALA A 61 -4.19 -9.45 4.78
N LEU A 62 -5.20 -10.11 5.35
CA LEU A 62 -6.01 -11.11 4.67
C LEU A 62 -7.31 -10.44 4.23
N LEU A 63 -7.53 -10.39 2.93
CA LEU A 63 -8.68 -9.71 2.33
C LEU A 63 -9.52 -10.73 1.56
N SER A 64 -10.81 -10.80 1.86
CA SER A 64 -11.78 -11.46 0.98
C SER A 64 -12.08 -10.54 -0.20
N LEU A 65 -11.69 -10.93 -1.40
CA LEU A 65 -11.82 -10.13 -2.62
C LEU A 65 -12.74 -10.83 -3.62
N SER A 66 -13.44 -10.02 -4.40
CA SER A 66 -14.25 -10.49 -5.53
C SER A 66 -13.53 -10.23 -6.85
N ALA A 67 -13.80 -11.06 -7.84
CA ALA A 67 -13.35 -10.85 -9.21
C ALA A 67 -13.77 -9.46 -9.70
N GLY A 68 -12.82 -8.72 -10.26
CA GLY A 68 -12.99 -7.33 -10.70
C GLY A 68 -12.60 -6.28 -9.67
N ASP A 69 -12.35 -6.65 -8.40
CA ASP A 69 -11.83 -5.70 -7.41
C ASP A 69 -10.45 -5.18 -7.85
N PHE A 70 -10.20 -3.89 -7.61
CA PHE A 70 -8.88 -3.29 -7.82
C PHE A 70 -8.25 -2.88 -6.49
N LEU A 71 -7.01 -3.33 -6.30
CA LEU A 71 -6.19 -2.97 -5.16
C LEU A 71 -5.12 -1.94 -5.54
N THR A 72 -4.94 -0.94 -4.68
CA THR A 72 -3.85 0.03 -4.77
C THR A 72 -3.16 0.20 -3.42
N LEU A 73 -1.83 0.39 -3.44
CA LEU A 73 -1.06 0.88 -2.30
C LEU A 73 -0.98 2.40 -2.39
N ARG A 74 -1.34 3.11 -1.32
CA ARG A 74 -1.41 4.58 -1.35
C ARG A 74 -0.87 5.22 -0.08
N ASN A 75 -0.40 6.44 -0.25
CA ASN A 75 -0.32 7.41 0.85
C ASN A 75 -1.74 7.91 1.17
N ASN A 76 -2.27 7.52 2.32
CA ASN A 76 -3.57 7.93 2.83
C ASN A 76 -3.45 9.12 3.80
N SER A 77 -2.68 10.13 3.41
CA SER A 77 -2.48 11.33 4.21
C SER A 77 -2.21 12.56 3.34
N LEU A 78 -2.21 13.74 3.96
CA LEU A 78 -1.78 14.99 3.33
C LEU A 78 -0.25 15.21 3.40
N THR A 79 0.45 14.36 4.15
CA THR A 79 1.90 14.46 4.36
C THR A 79 2.63 13.83 3.19
N VAL A 80 3.63 14.52 2.65
CA VAL A 80 4.45 14.02 1.54
C VAL A 80 5.37 12.89 2.01
N LEU A 81 5.52 11.86 1.18
CA LEU A 81 6.49 10.77 1.36
C LEU A 81 7.67 10.95 0.41
N THR A 82 8.87 10.66 0.90
CA THR A 82 10.06 10.53 0.07
C THR A 82 10.52 9.08 0.12
N LEU A 83 10.41 8.37 -1.00
CA LEU A 83 10.82 6.97 -1.11
C LEU A 83 12.34 6.87 -1.27
N VAL A 84 12.90 5.75 -0.81
CA VAL A 84 14.26 5.35 -1.20
C VAL A 84 14.27 5.09 -2.71
N LEU A 85 15.32 5.56 -3.39
CA LEU A 85 15.51 5.39 -4.83
C LEU A 85 16.41 4.19 -5.14
N ALA A 86 16.46 3.81 -6.42
CA ALA A 86 17.35 2.77 -6.92
C ALA A 86 18.82 3.02 -6.48
N PRO A 87 19.59 1.96 -6.18
CA PRO A 87 19.32 0.55 -6.45
C PRO A 87 18.40 -0.15 -5.43
N SER A 88 17.99 0.53 -4.36
CA SER A 88 17.10 -0.02 -3.35
C SER A 88 15.62 0.06 -3.76
N VAL A 89 14.77 -0.73 -3.10
CA VAL A 89 13.34 -0.80 -3.39
C VAL A 89 12.56 0.24 -2.58
N GLY A 90 11.95 1.21 -3.25
CA GLY A 90 11.16 2.26 -2.62
C GLY A 90 9.78 1.79 -2.14
N ALA A 91 9.13 0.91 -2.90
CA ALA A 91 7.88 0.26 -2.50
C ALA A 91 7.75 -1.12 -3.15
N GLN A 92 7.15 -2.05 -2.43
CA GLN A 92 6.78 -3.38 -2.90
C GLN A 92 5.35 -3.69 -2.50
N PHE A 93 4.61 -4.31 -3.41
CA PHE A 93 3.23 -4.73 -3.22
C PHE A 93 3.03 -6.13 -3.78
N THR A 94 2.80 -7.10 -2.90
CA THR A 94 2.69 -8.52 -3.21
C THR A 94 1.29 -9.01 -2.84
N ILE A 95 0.65 -9.71 -3.77
CA ILE A 95 -0.71 -10.21 -3.62
C ILE A 95 -0.70 -11.69 -3.99
N GLU A 96 -1.14 -12.52 -3.07
CA GLU A 96 -1.17 -13.98 -3.20
C GLU A 96 -2.57 -14.48 -2.89
N GLN A 97 -3.18 -15.24 -3.80
CA GLN A 97 -4.42 -15.96 -3.50
C GLN A 97 -4.08 -17.19 -2.65
N ILE A 98 -4.77 -17.36 -1.53
CA ILE A 98 -4.50 -18.45 -0.58
C ILE A 98 -5.67 -19.41 -0.36
N ASP A 99 -6.85 -19.05 -0.86
CA ASP A 99 -8.08 -19.87 -0.89
C ASP A 99 -8.94 -19.43 -2.08
#